data_AF-A0A5N5WJM4-F1
#
_entry.id   AF-A0A5N5WJM4-F1
#
_cell.length_a   1.000
_cell.length_b   1.000
_cell.length_c   1.000
_cell.angle_alpha   90.00
_cell.angle_beta   90.00
_cell.angle_gamma   90.00
#
_symmetry.space_group_name_H-M   'P 1'
#
loop_
_entity.id
_entity.type
_entity.pdbx_description
1 polymer ?
#
loop_
_entity_poly.entity_id
_entity_poly.type
_entity_poly.pdbx_seq_one_letter_code
_entity_poly.pdbx_strand_id
1 'polypeptide(L)'
;MMLSNASSTASAPSTSTSTSGSGSVQIVNNLDTIVYLWSTSGSSSEMQTLSSGGGTYSEAWHTQSSGGGISIKMATTESESSVLQFEYTGDGETLYWDLSSINLDSDSEFITAGFSATPDDSSCSSVSCSAGDTDCAESYQEAGDTDTNSCSASAGITVTLG
;
A
#
# COMPACT_ATOMS: atom_id res chain seq x y z
N MET A 1 -49.48 -13.81 26.16
CA MET A 1 -48.10 -14.35 26.11
C MET A 1 -48.12 -15.39 25.02
N MET A 2 -47.57 -15.19 23.83
CA MET A 2 -46.16 -14.96 23.52
C MET A 2 -46.03 -14.06 22.29
N LEU A 3 -45.06 -13.13 22.35
CA LEU A 3 -44.59 -12.33 21.21
C LEU A 3 -43.66 -13.21 20.37
N SER A 4 -43.88 -13.27 19.05
CA SER A 4 -42.96 -13.91 18.11
C SER A 4 -41.95 -12.86 17.63
N ASN A 5 -40.70 -12.97 18.10
CA ASN A 5 -39.58 -12.14 17.65
C ASN A 5 -38.99 -12.73 16.35
N ALA A 6 -38.77 -11.85 15.36
CA ALA A 6 -38.04 -12.15 14.14
C ALA A 6 -36.54 -12.33 14.43
N SER A 7 -35.85 -13.12 13.61
CA SER A 7 -34.40 -13.08 13.47
C SER A 7 -34.04 -13.20 11.99
N SER A 8 -33.80 -12.05 11.39
CA SER A 8 -33.25 -11.91 10.05
C SER A 8 -31.75 -12.15 10.13
N THR A 9 -31.26 -13.28 9.62
CA THR A 9 -29.83 -13.49 9.43
C THR A 9 -29.37 -12.63 8.25
N ALA A 10 -28.77 -11.47 8.54
CA ALA A 10 -28.04 -10.71 7.53
C ALA A 10 -26.77 -11.50 7.16
N SER A 11 -26.71 -12.02 5.93
CA SER A 11 -25.47 -12.52 5.36
C SER A 11 -24.62 -11.31 4.99
N ALA A 12 -23.45 -11.15 5.62
CA ALA A 12 -22.47 -10.16 5.18
C ALA A 12 -22.01 -10.52 3.76
N PRO A 13 -21.84 -9.55 2.84
CA PRO A 13 -21.25 -9.82 1.55
C PRO A 13 -19.78 -10.16 1.75
N SER A 14 -19.40 -11.40 1.47
CA SER A 14 -17.98 -11.77 1.35
C SER A 14 -17.47 -11.16 0.05
N THR A 15 -16.72 -10.07 0.13
CA THR A 15 -15.99 -9.51 -1.01
C THR A 15 -14.95 -10.53 -1.44
N SER A 16 -15.27 -11.35 -2.45
CA SER A 16 -14.35 -12.33 -3.01
C SER A 16 -13.26 -11.60 -3.79
N THR A 17 -12.07 -11.48 -3.20
CA THR A 17 -10.83 -11.07 -3.87
C THR A 17 -10.41 -12.16 -4.86
N SER A 18 -10.45 -11.87 -6.15
CA SER A 18 -9.83 -12.70 -7.18
C SER A 18 -8.35 -12.30 -7.34
N THR A 19 -7.46 -13.30 -7.28
CA THR A 19 -6.03 -13.15 -7.58
C THR A 19 -5.88 -13.05 -9.09
N SER A 20 -5.71 -11.84 -9.62
CA SER A 20 -5.63 -11.60 -11.07
C SER A 20 -4.26 -10.99 -11.37
N GLY A 21 -3.24 -11.84 -11.50
CA GLY A 21 -1.86 -11.46 -11.79
C GLY A 21 -0.87 -12.36 -11.03
N SER A 22 0.22 -12.79 -11.69
CA SER A 22 1.33 -13.46 -11.01
C SER A 22 2.23 -12.49 -10.24
N GLY A 23 2.00 -11.18 -10.41
CA GLY A 23 2.78 -10.14 -9.77
C GLY A 23 2.42 -9.93 -8.29
N SER A 24 3.26 -9.18 -7.61
CA SER A 24 3.15 -8.90 -6.18
C SER A 24 3.89 -7.63 -5.81
N VAL A 25 3.51 -7.02 -4.69
CA VAL A 25 4.37 -6.06 -4.01
C VAL A 25 5.17 -6.76 -2.91
N GLN A 26 6.44 -6.37 -2.77
CA GLN A 26 7.26 -6.67 -1.61
C GLN A 26 7.68 -5.35 -0.95
N ILE A 27 7.43 -5.21 0.34
CA ILE A 27 7.91 -4.10 1.16
C ILE A 27 9.12 -4.58 1.95
N VAL A 28 10.22 -3.83 1.90
CA VAL A 28 11.47 -4.11 2.59
C VAL A 28 11.80 -2.97 3.54
N ASN A 29 11.92 -3.28 4.83
CA ASN A 29 12.28 -2.33 5.88
C ASN A 29 13.78 -2.41 6.20
N ASN A 30 14.59 -1.50 5.64
CA ASN A 30 16.00 -1.36 5.99
C ASN A 30 16.25 -0.35 7.12
N LEU A 31 15.21 0.31 7.62
CA LEU A 31 15.33 1.23 8.75
C LEU A 31 15.80 0.48 10.01
N ASP A 32 16.46 1.21 10.91
CA ASP A 32 16.82 0.71 12.23
C ASP A 32 15.63 0.65 13.21
N THR A 33 14.42 0.94 12.73
CA THR A 33 13.15 0.94 13.48
C THR A 33 12.18 -0.12 12.97
N ILE A 34 11.18 -0.46 13.78
CA ILE A 34 10.09 -1.35 13.36
C ILE A 34 9.14 -0.57 12.45
N VAL A 35 8.67 -1.22 11.38
CA VAL A 35 7.60 -0.70 10.53
C VAL A 35 6.33 -1.50 10.77
N TYR A 36 5.24 -0.78 10.96
CA TYR A 36 3.88 -1.30 11.05
C TYR A 36 3.14 -1.05 9.75
N LEU A 37 2.35 -2.02 9.31
CA LEU A 37 1.70 -1.98 8.01
C LEU A 37 0.24 -2.43 8.07
N TRP A 38 -0.60 -1.77 7.28
CA TRP A 38 -1.99 -2.15 7.05
C TRP A 38 -2.32 -2.10 5.56
N SER A 39 -2.87 -3.19 5.02
CA SER A 39 -3.41 -3.22 3.66
C SER A 39 -4.89 -2.86 3.71
N THR A 40 -5.27 -1.74 3.11
CA THR A 40 -6.61 -1.14 3.25
C THR A 40 -7.29 -0.98 1.90
N SER A 41 -8.56 -1.37 1.82
CA SER A 41 -9.45 -0.93 0.74
C SER A 41 -10.76 -0.36 1.31
N GLY A 42 -11.78 -1.20 1.49
CA GLY A 42 -13.03 -0.88 2.21
C GLY A 42 -12.96 -1.20 3.71
N SER A 43 -12.01 -2.03 4.12
CA SER A 43 -11.64 -2.31 5.51
C SER A 43 -10.13 -2.46 5.60
N SER A 44 -9.56 -2.13 6.76
CA SER A 44 -8.13 -2.33 7.04
C SER A 44 -7.86 -3.79 7.43
N SER A 45 -6.72 -4.33 6.99
CA SER A 45 -6.22 -5.64 7.44
C SER A 45 -5.84 -5.62 8.92
N GLU A 46 -5.53 -6.80 9.48
CA GLU A 46 -4.79 -6.83 10.74
C GLU A 46 -3.41 -6.15 10.56
N MET A 47 -2.96 -5.45 11.60
CA MET A 47 -1.64 -4.80 11.61
C MET A 47 -0.54 -5.85 11.43
N GLN A 48 0.34 -5.61 10.46
CA GLN A 48 1.55 -6.38 10.24
C GLN A 48 2.75 -5.65 10.86
N THR A 49 3.78 -6.40 11.23
CA THR A 49 5.01 -5.86 11.85
C THR A 49 6.22 -6.36 11.08
N LEU A 50 7.03 -5.43 10.57
CA LEU A 50 8.30 -5.70 9.89
C LEU A 50 9.43 -5.34 10.85
N SER A 51 10.30 -6.31 11.14
CA SER A 51 11.49 -6.07 11.95
C SER A 51 12.39 -5.00 11.32
N SER A 52 13.14 -4.27 12.15
CA SER A 52 14.20 -3.38 11.68
C SER A 52 15.33 -4.15 10.97
N GLY A 53 16.04 -3.46 10.09
CA GLY A 53 17.27 -3.96 9.45
C GLY A 53 17.07 -5.15 8.49
N GLY A 54 15.91 -5.24 7.84
CA GLY A 54 15.65 -6.19 6.75
C GLY A 54 14.33 -6.97 6.85
N GLY A 55 13.38 -6.55 7.69
CA GLY A 55 12.05 -7.17 7.73
C GLY A 55 11.28 -6.95 6.43
N THR A 56 10.50 -7.95 6.00
CA THR A 56 9.77 -7.88 4.73
C THR A 56 8.29 -8.24 4.87
N TYR A 57 7.47 -7.63 4.04
CA TYR A 57 6.07 -7.99 3.79
C TYR A 57 5.85 -8.23 2.30
N SER A 58 4.91 -9.10 1.93
CA SER A 58 4.53 -9.25 0.52
C SER A 58 3.06 -9.61 0.39
N GLU A 59 2.41 -9.05 -0.61
CA GLU A 59 1.06 -9.44 -1.02
C GLU A 59 0.97 -9.53 -2.55
N ALA A 60 0.17 -10.48 -3.04
CA ALA A 60 -0.12 -10.59 -4.47
C ALA A 60 -1.11 -9.49 -4.88
N TRP A 61 -1.11 -9.14 -6.16
CA TRP A 61 -2.09 -8.16 -6.65
C TRP A 61 -3.52 -8.66 -6.47
N HIS A 62 -4.35 -7.80 -5.88
CA HIS A 62 -5.77 -8.06 -5.68
C HIS A 62 -6.62 -7.12 -6.54
N THR A 63 -7.63 -7.68 -7.21
CA THR A 63 -8.66 -6.90 -7.91
C THR A 63 -9.93 -6.84 -7.05
N GLN A 64 -10.42 -5.62 -6.79
CA GLN A 64 -11.63 -5.37 -6.01
C GLN A 64 -12.86 -5.41 -6.95
N SER A 65 -13.82 -6.30 -6.69
CA SER A 65 -15.03 -6.43 -7.51
C SER A 65 -15.96 -5.20 -7.45
N SER A 66 -15.88 -4.41 -6.39
CA SER A 66 -16.61 -3.15 -6.22
C SER A 66 -16.01 -1.96 -6.99
N GLY A 67 -14.84 -2.15 -7.61
CA GLY A 67 -13.96 -1.06 -8.00
C GLY A 67 -13.23 -0.45 -6.78
N GLY A 68 -12.16 0.29 -7.05
CA GLY A 68 -11.31 0.94 -6.05
C GLY A 68 -9.91 0.33 -5.94
N GLY A 69 -8.98 1.14 -5.42
CA GLY A 69 -7.60 0.73 -5.15
C GLY A 69 -7.43 0.13 -3.76
N ILE A 70 -6.23 -0.39 -3.54
CA ILE A 70 -5.71 -0.81 -2.24
C ILE A 70 -4.61 0.17 -1.86
N SER A 71 -4.60 0.60 -0.61
CA SER A 71 -3.57 1.44 -0.02
C SER A 71 -2.87 0.65 1.09
N ILE A 72 -1.60 0.34 0.87
CA ILE A 72 -0.72 -0.27 1.86
C ILE A 72 -0.06 0.86 2.63
N LYS A 73 -0.52 1.07 3.87
CA LYS A 73 -0.08 2.15 4.74
C LYS A 73 1.03 1.66 5.65
N MET A 74 2.12 2.41 5.74
CA MET A 74 3.32 2.08 6.50
C MET A 74 3.61 3.19 7.52
N ALA A 75 3.78 2.83 8.78
CA ALA A 75 4.09 3.75 9.89
C ALA A 75 5.25 3.22 10.74
N THR A 76 5.95 4.11 11.45
CA THR A 76 6.94 3.75 12.47
C THR A 76 6.36 3.75 13.89
N THR A 77 5.02 3.85 13.99
CA THR A 77 4.23 3.70 15.23
C THR A 77 3.02 2.81 14.97
N GLU A 78 2.37 2.31 16.02
CA GLU A 78 1.14 1.50 15.93
C GLU A 78 -0.12 2.35 15.60
N SER A 79 0.05 3.44 14.86
CA SER A 79 -0.98 4.42 14.51
C SER A 79 -0.86 4.80 13.03
N GLU A 80 -1.99 4.94 12.34
CA GLU A 80 -2.06 5.43 10.94
C GLU A 80 -2.01 6.98 10.85
N SER A 81 -1.58 7.68 11.90
CA SER A 81 -1.57 9.15 11.93
C SER A 81 -0.52 9.81 11.03
N SER A 82 0.59 9.10 10.77
CA SER A 82 1.64 9.50 9.82
C SER A 82 2.08 8.26 9.05
N VAL A 83 1.68 8.18 7.78
CA VAL A 83 1.87 6.99 6.94
C VAL A 83 2.46 7.33 5.58
N LEU A 84 3.46 6.55 5.17
CA LEU A 84 3.80 6.42 3.76
C LEU A 84 2.83 5.40 3.15
N GLN A 85 2.32 5.67 1.96
CA GLN A 85 1.35 4.80 1.30
C GLN A 85 1.94 4.28 -0.01
N PHE A 86 1.82 2.98 -0.22
CA PHE A 86 1.93 2.40 -1.56
C PHE A 86 0.51 2.05 -2.00
N GLU A 87 0.02 2.75 -3.02
CA GLU A 87 -1.34 2.57 -3.52
C GLU A 87 -1.31 1.82 -4.85
N TYR A 88 -2.27 0.93 -5.07
CA TYR A 88 -2.38 0.23 -6.34
C TYR A 88 -3.82 -0.13 -6.71
N THR A 89 -4.07 -0.23 -8.01
CA THR A 89 -5.33 -0.70 -8.59
C THR A 89 -5.02 -1.63 -9.76
N GLY A 90 -5.41 -2.91 -9.64
CA GLY A 90 -5.41 -3.82 -10.78
C GLY A 90 -6.64 -3.60 -11.66
N ASP A 91 -6.44 -3.42 -12.96
CA ASP A 91 -7.48 -3.32 -13.99
C ASP A 91 -7.11 -4.19 -15.20
N GLY A 92 -7.61 -5.43 -15.21
CA GLY A 92 -7.30 -6.41 -16.25
C GLY A 92 -5.82 -6.78 -16.27
N GLU A 93 -5.12 -6.45 -17.36
CA GLU A 93 -3.69 -6.70 -17.54
C GLU A 93 -2.82 -5.53 -17.06
N THR A 94 -3.43 -4.43 -16.61
CA THR A 94 -2.72 -3.23 -16.16
C THR A 94 -2.77 -3.12 -14.63
N LEU A 95 -1.62 -2.81 -14.04
CA LEU A 95 -1.51 -2.37 -12.66
C LEU A 95 -1.24 -0.87 -12.67
N TYR A 96 -2.11 -0.09 -12.03
CA TYR A 96 -1.83 1.31 -11.69
C TYR A 96 -1.30 1.35 -10.27
N TRP A 97 -0.29 2.18 -10.00
CA TRP A 97 0.29 2.28 -8.67
C TRP A 97 1.00 3.62 -8.43
N ASP A 98 1.19 3.98 -7.17
CA ASP A 98 1.93 5.16 -6.76
C ASP A 98 2.50 5.03 -5.34
N LEU A 99 3.43 5.93 -5.03
CA LEU A 99 3.80 6.25 -3.66
C LEU A 99 3.11 7.56 -3.27
N SER A 100 2.64 7.63 -2.04
CA SER A 100 1.91 8.79 -1.53
C SER A 100 2.39 9.19 -0.14
N SER A 101 2.78 10.47 -0.05
CA SER A 101 3.24 11.17 1.15
C SER A 101 2.18 12.14 1.69
N ILE A 102 0.96 12.17 1.14
CA ILE A 102 -0.14 13.07 1.54
C ILE A 102 -0.44 13.01 3.05
N ASN A 103 -0.27 11.83 3.67
CA ASN A 103 -0.52 11.62 5.10
C ASN A 103 0.76 11.31 5.87
N LEU A 104 1.92 11.69 5.34
CA LEU A 104 3.21 11.46 5.94
C LEU A 104 3.71 12.75 6.59
N ASP A 105 4.06 12.69 7.88
CA ASP A 105 4.66 13.83 8.54
C ASP A 105 6.05 14.13 7.94
N SER A 106 6.33 15.41 7.69
CA SER A 106 7.58 15.88 7.07
C SER A 106 8.85 15.54 7.87
N ASP A 107 8.73 15.25 9.17
CA ASP A 107 9.82 14.83 10.05
C ASP A 107 9.87 13.31 10.28
N SER A 108 9.09 12.53 9.51
CA SER A 108 9.08 11.07 9.61
C SER A 108 10.43 10.42 9.30
N GLU A 109 10.64 9.22 9.85
CA GLU A 109 11.84 8.42 9.57
C GLU A 109 11.91 7.98 8.10
N PHE A 110 10.77 7.81 7.42
CA PHE A 110 10.72 7.50 5.99
C PHE A 110 11.29 8.64 5.14
N ILE A 111 10.91 9.89 5.42
CA ILE A 111 11.50 11.06 4.76
C ILE A 111 12.99 11.15 5.11
N THR A 112 13.33 11.02 6.39
CA THR A 112 14.73 11.12 6.85
C THR A 112 15.66 10.12 6.15
N ALA A 113 15.20 8.89 5.93
CA ALA A 113 15.99 7.82 5.32
C ALA A 113 15.86 7.75 3.79
N GLY A 114 14.76 8.25 3.22
CA GLY A 114 14.40 8.06 1.83
C GLY A 114 13.69 6.72 1.59
N PHE A 115 13.07 6.60 0.42
CA PHE A 115 12.33 5.41 0.02
C PHE A 115 12.22 5.31 -1.50
N SER A 116 11.92 4.12 -2.01
CA SER A 116 11.78 3.88 -3.45
C SER A 116 10.80 2.76 -3.74
N ALA A 117 10.30 2.71 -4.97
CA ALA A 117 9.54 1.59 -5.53
C ALA A 117 10.16 1.20 -6.89
N THR A 118 10.62 -0.05 -6.99
CA THR A 118 11.32 -0.57 -8.17
C THR A 118 10.55 -1.77 -8.75
N PRO A 119 9.94 -1.62 -9.93
CA PRO A 119 9.38 -2.75 -10.66
C PRO A 119 10.48 -3.69 -11.19
N ASP A 120 10.18 -4.99 -11.26
CA ASP A 120 11.04 -5.99 -11.91
C ASP A 120 10.90 -6.02 -13.45
N ASP A 121 9.91 -5.28 -13.96
CA ASP A 121 9.66 -5.07 -15.37
C ASP A 121 10.33 -3.76 -15.84
N SER A 122 11.36 -3.91 -16.68
CA SER A 122 12.13 -2.77 -17.24
C SER A 122 11.31 -1.81 -18.12
N SER A 123 10.09 -2.16 -18.51
CA SER A 123 9.19 -1.26 -19.22
C SER A 123 8.45 -0.28 -18.29
N CYS A 124 8.51 -0.51 -16.98
CA CYS A 124 7.93 0.36 -15.97
C CYS A 124 8.92 1.38 -15.44
N SER A 125 8.40 2.55 -15.06
CA SER A 125 9.17 3.55 -14.30
C SER A 125 9.44 3.05 -12.88
N SER A 126 10.63 3.33 -12.36
CA SER A 126 10.92 3.27 -10.92
C SER A 126 10.73 4.65 -10.31
N VAL A 127 10.42 4.69 -9.01
CA VAL A 127 10.27 5.91 -8.21
C VAL A 127 11.29 5.89 -7.07
N SER A 128 11.90 7.02 -6.75
CA SER A 128 12.84 7.19 -5.65
C SER A 128 12.77 8.59 -5.04
N CYS A 129 12.44 8.64 -3.75
CA CYS A 129 12.52 9.85 -2.93
C CYS A 129 13.82 9.85 -2.12
N SER A 130 14.59 10.93 -2.25
CA SER A 130 15.88 11.06 -1.58
C SER A 130 15.72 11.25 -0.08
N ALA A 131 16.72 10.81 0.69
CA ALA A 131 16.79 11.08 2.13
C ALA A 131 16.70 12.59 2.42
N GLY A 132 15.76 12.97 3.27
CA GLY A 132 15.46 14.34 3.68
C GLY A 132 14.60 15.14 2.70
N ASP A 133 14.11 14.54 1.62
CA ASP A 133 13.26 15.22 0.63
C ASP A 133 11.78 15.23 1.07
N THR A 134 11.36 16.34 1.67
CA THR A 134 9.97 16.51 2.16
C THR A 134 8.96 16.72 1.03
N ASP A 135 9.43 17.14 -0.15
CA ASP A 135 8.60 17.57 -1.27
C ASP A 135 8.92 16.72 -2.52
N CYS A 136 9.17 15.43 -2.30
CA CYS A 136 9.57 14.51 -3.35
C CYS A 136 8.54 14.46 -4.49
N ALA A 137 8.95 14.91 -5.67
CA ALA A 137 8.10 15.01 -6.86
C ALA A 137 7.76 13.67 -7.53
N GLU A 138 8.22 12.54 -6.98
CA GLU A 138 7.84 11.20 -7.46
C GLU A 138 6.88 10.49 -6.48
N SER A 139 6.39 11.20 -5.47
CA SER A 139 5.39 10.75 -4.50
C SER A 139 4.32 11.81 -4.38
N TYR A 140 3.05 11.39 -4.36
CA TYR A 140 1.94 12.31 -4.18
C TYR A 140 2.10 13.14 -2.90
N GLN A 141 2.14 14.47 -3.05
CA GLN A 141 2.21 15.40 -1.92
C GLN A 141 0.85 15.96 -1.51
N GLU A 142 -0.06 16.14 -2.48
CA GLU A 142 -1.38 16.74 -2.23
C GLU A 142 -2.49 16.07 -3.06
N ALA A 143 -3.73 16.27 -2.63
CA ALA A 143 -4.89 15.81 -3.38
C ALA A 143 -5.02 16.58 -4.72
N GLY A 144 -4.82 15.89 -5.83
CA GLY A 144 -4.87 16.46 -7.19
C GLY A 144 -3.53 16.51 -7.91
N ASP A 145 -2.45 16.01 -7.28
CA ASP A 145 -1.21 15.68 -7.97
C ASP A 145 -1.42 14.57 -9.01
N THR A 146 -0.44 14.29 -9.86
CA THR A 146 -0.50 13.19 -10.84
C THR A 146 0.84 12.46 -10.91
N ASP A 147 1.06 11.55 -9.98
CA ASP A 147 2.21 10.64 -9.92
C ASP A 147 1.81 9.16 -10.08
N THR A 148 0.64 8.89 -10.66
CA THR A 148 0.22 7.52 -10.97
C THR A 148 1.13 6.91 -12.03
N ASN A 149 1.75 5.79 -11.69
CA ASN A 149 2.51 4.93 -12.59
C ASN A 149 1.63 3.79 -13.10
N SER A 150 2.08 3.11 -14.16
CA SER A 150 1.43 1.90 -14.63
C SER A 150 2.43 0.84 -15.08
N CYS A 151 2.04 -0.41 -14.91
CA CYS A 151 2.80 -1.60 -15.24
C CYS A 151 1.89 -2.70 -15.76
N SER A 152 2.49 -3.78 -16.28
CA SER A 152 1.78 -5.06 -16.40
C SER A 152 1.34 -5.55 -15.01
N ALA A 153 0.13 -6.09 -14.90
CA ALA A 153 -0.34 -6.78 -13.70
C ALA A 153 0.44 -8.08 -13.39
N SER A 154 1.36 -8.49 -14.26
CA SER A 154 2.31 -9.57 -13.96
C SER A 154 3.61 -9.08 -13.29
N ALA A 155 3.88 -7.78 -13.27
CA ALA A 155 5.11 -7.22 -12.72
C ALA A 155 5.15 -7.35 -11.19
N GLY A 156 6.32 -7.61 -10.65
CA GLY A 156 6.61 -7.43 -9.23
C GLY A 156 7.08 -6.01 -8.94
N ILE A 157 6.73 -5.46 -7.79
CA ILE A 157 7.24 -4.16 -7.32
C ILE A 157 7.89 -4.34 -5.95
N THR A 158 9.13 -3.88 -5.79
CA THR A 158 9.79 -3.82 -4.50
C THR A 158 9.79 -2.39 -3.97
N VAL A 159 9.10 -2.16 -2.86
CA VAL A 159 9.19 -0.92 -2.08
C VAL A 159 10.30 -1.08 -1.05
N THR A 160 11.26 -0.16 -1.06
CA THR A 160 12.41 -0.16 -0.15
C THR A 160 12.33 1.08 0.75
N LEU A 161 12.36 0.85 2.07
CA LEU A 161 12.32 1.88 3.11
C LEU A 161 13.72 1.98 3.74
N GLY A 162 14.40 3.11 3.56
CA GLY A 162 15.80 3.28 3.97
C GLY A 162 16.83 2.65 3.04
#